data_AF-A0A939ZT47-F1
#
_entry.id   AF-A0A939ZT47-F1
#
_cell.length_a   1.000
_cell.length_b   1.000
_cell.length_c   1.000
_cell.angle_alpha   90.00
_cell.angle_beta   90.00
_cell.angle_gamma   90.00
#
_symmetry.space_group_name_H-M   'P 1'
#
loop_
_entity.id
_entity.type
_entity.pdbx_description
1 polymer ?
#
loop_
_entity_poly.entity_id
_entity_poly.type
_entity_poly.pdbx_seq_one_letter_code
_entity_poly.pdbx_strand_id
1 'polypeptide(L)'
;MKKKIALLALLVVVSVCVLCACTNDANLFKTGKDNTFEYDDLSAVQDDWTLHTADGIAVSSVFSVVDNALVINTTSSGWAQAKQEVKLSSNSYYLVEYNFTATSFSSYGDKGYDGLYISILEDDDFNTGDNSVQNRSIAANKTLGRLYFKTSSAAKTTIAINVGN
;
A
#
# COMPACT_ATOMS: atom_id res chain seq x y z
N MET A 1 15.20 0.87 38.80
CA MET A 1 15.02 2.00 37.85
C MET A 1 14.32 1.49 36.60
N LYS A 2 13.08 1.92 36.35
CA LYS A 2 12.31 1.52 35.16
C LYS A 2 12.92 2.22 33.94
N LYS A 3 13.60 1.48 33.06
CA LYS A 3 14.09 2.00 31.78
C LYS A 3 12.87 2.31 30.91
N LYS A 4 12.65 3.59 30.63
CA LYS A 4 11.64 4.04 29.67
C LYS A 4 12.14 3.61 28.29
N ILE A 5 11.49 2.61 27.70
CA ILE A 5 11.71 2.22 26.31
C ILE A 5 11.10 3.34 25.46
N ALA A 6 11.93 4.02 24.67
CA ALA A 6 11.47 5.00 23.71
C ALA A 6 10.59 4.28 22.68
N LEU A 7 9.30 4.63 22.66
CA LEU A 7 8.34 4.10 21.70
C LEU A 7 8.66 4.75 20.34
N LEU A 8 9.39 4.02 19.50
CA LEU A 8 9.72 4.45 18.13
C LEU A 8 8.44 4.30 17.30
N ALA A 9 7.78 5.41 16.99
CA ALA A 9 6.57 5.39 16.17
C ALA A 9 6.94 5.13 14.70
N LEU A 10 6.37 4.06 14.14
CA LEU A 10 6.45 3.66 12.75
C LEU A 10 5.44 4.47 11.94
N LEU A 11 5.90 5.19 10.92
CA LEU A 11 5.08 6.00 10.03
C LEU A 11 5.48 5.69 8.58
N VAL A 12 4.59 5.03 7.84
CA VAL A 12 4.71 4.89 6.37
C VAL A 12 3.59 5.70 5.73
N VAL A 13 3.93 6.78 5.04
CA VAL A 13 2.99 7.71 4.37
C VAL A 13 2.96 7.36 2.89
N VAL A 14 1.90 6.75 2.35
CA VAL A 14 1.85 6.35 0.92
C VAL A 14 0.89 7.24 0.10
N SER A 15 1.38 7.82 -1.00
CA SER A 15 0.56 8.53 -2.00
C SER A 15 0.69 7.86 -3.36
N VAL A 16 -0.37 7.28 -3.92
CA VAL A 16 -0.36 6.54 -5.20
C VAL A 16 -0.95 7.36 -6.35
N CYS A 17 -0.31 7.32 -7.53
CA CYS A 17 -0.74 7.91 -8.80
C CYS A 17 -0.69 6.85 -9.90
N VAL A 18 -1.71 6.75 -10.75
CA VAL A 18 -1.69 5.84 -11.91
C VAL A 18 -1.83 6.64 -13.19
N LEU A 19 -0.85 6.49 -14.09
CA LEU A 19 -0.86 7.14 -15.40
C LEU A 19 -1.13 6.07 -16.48
N CYS A 20 -2.22 6.25 -17.23
CA CYS A 20 -2.59 5.41 -18.36
C CYS A 20 -2.30 6.13 -19.68
N ALA A 21 -1.70 5.43 -20.65
CA ALA A 21 -1.65 5.86 -22.03
C ALA A 21 -2.96 5.44 -22.74
N CYS A 22 -3.87 6.40 -22.94
CA CYS A 22 -5.03 6.33 -23.83
C CYS A 22 -6.05 5.19 -23.62
N THR A 23 -6.84 5.20 -22.54
CA THR A 23 -8.17 4.54 -22.52
C THR A 23 -9.16 5.35 -21.68
N ASN A 24 -10.42 5.44 -22.11
CA ASN A 24 -11.46 6.31 -21.52
C ASN A 24 -12.31 5.64 -20.42
N ASP A 25 -12.09 4.35 -20.11
CA ASP A 25 -12.95 3.56 -19.21
C ASP A 25 -12.18 2.85 -18.07
N ALA A 26 -11.10 3.46 -17.55
CA ALA A 26 -10.43 2.96 -16.36
C ALA A 26 -10.99 3.65 -15.11
N ASN A 27 -11.50 2.87 -14.14
CA ASN A 27 -11.72 3.41 -12.79
C ASN A 27 -10.36 3.44 -12.10
N LEU A 28 -9.65 4.55 -12.30
CA LEU A 28 -8.43 4.86 -11.59
C LEU A 28 -8.80 5.27 -10.15
N PHE A 29 -7.83 5.20 -9.22
CA PHE A 29 -8.03 5.53 -7.81
C PHE A 29 -8.92 6.76 -7.61
N LYS A 30 -9.63 6.83 -6.47
CA LYS A 30 -10.16 8.11 -6.00
C LYS A 30 -8.96 9.02 -5.74
N THR A 31 -8.67 9.87 -6.72
CA THR A 31 -7.56 10.80 -6.67
C THR A 31 -8.05 12.17 -6.30
N GLY A 32 -7.30 12.82 -5.42
CA GLY A 32 -7.45 14.22 -5.10
C GLY A 32 -6.78 15.11 -6.13
N LYS A 33 -6.34 16.28 -5.69
CA LYS A 33 -5.61 17.21 -6.56
C LYS A 33 -4.32 16.56 -7.06
N ASP A 34 -3.96 16.76 -8.33
CA ASP A 34 -2.72 16.22 -8.95
C ASP A 34 -2.64 14.69 -9.04
N ASN A 35 -3.78 13.99 -9.08
CA ASN A 35 -3.88 12.52 -9.17
C ASN A 35 -3.29 11.77 -7.96
N THR A 36 -3.17 12.41 -6.79
CA THR A 36 -2.65 11.78 -5.57
C THR A 36 -3.75 11.11 -4.75
N PHE A 37 -3.38 10.07 -4.02
CA PHE A 37 -4.20 9.46 -2.98
C PHE A 37 -4.54 10.51 -1.90
N GLU A 38 -5.81 10.87 -1.75
CA GLU A 38 -6.29 11.81 -0.73
C GLU A 38 -7.57 11.27 -0.10
N TYR A 39 -7.50 10.93 1.18
CA TYR A 39 -8.66 10.60 2.01
C TYR A 39 -8.63 11.50 3.24
N ASP A 40 -9.79 11.95 3.70
CA ASP A 40 -9.89 12.85 4.86
C ASP A 40 -9.68 12.11 6.18
N ASP A 41 -10.12 10.84 6.24
CA ASP A 41 -10.05 10.01 7.42
C ASP A 41 -10.02 8.50 7.07
N LEU A 42 -9.85 7.68 8.11
CA LEU A 42 -9.81 6.22 7.97
C LEU A 42 -11.13 5.63 7.47
N SER A 43 -12.28 6.23 7.81
CA SER A 43 -13.58 5.75 7.34
C SER A 43 -13.68 5.90 5.83
N ALA A 44 -13.26 7.04 5.30
CA ALA A 44 -13.22 7.28 3.86
C ALA A 44 -12.26 6.29 3.15
N VAL A 45 -11.13 5.93 3.75
CA VAL A 45 -10.25 4.88 3.21
C VAL A 45 -10.98 3.53 3.16
N GLN A 46 -11.74 3.18 4.20
CA GLN A 46 -12.45 1.90 4.30
C GLN A 46 -13.64 1.76 3.34
N ASP A 47 -14.15 2.87 2.79
CA ASP A 47 -15.17 2.83 1.75
C ASP A 47 -14.63 2.26 0.43
N ASP A 48 -13.34 2.47 0.14
CA ASP A 48 -12.68 2.07 -1.11
C ASP A 48 -11.67 0.91 -0.92
N TRP A 49 -11.08 0.78 0.27
CA TRP A 49 -10.02 -0.17 0.58
C TRP A 49 -10.46 -1.21 1.61
N THR A 50 -10.10 -2.47 1.33
CA THR A 50 -10.13 -3.53 2.34
C THR A 50 -8.82 -3.52 3.13
N LEU A 51 -8.90 -3.34 4.44
CA LEU A 51 -7.76 -3.26 5.34
C LEU A 51 -7.66 -4.53 6.20
N HIS A 52 -6.46 -5.12 6.25
CA HIS A 52 -6.18 -6.35 6.99
C HIS A 52 -4.99 -6.15 7.94
N THR A 53 -5.09 -6.77 9.10
CA THR A 53 -4.08 -6.80 10.17
C THR A 53 -4.08 -8.19 10.82
N ALA A 54 -3.13 -8.46 11.71
CA ALA A 54 -3.14 -9.66 12.54
C ALA A 54 -4.45 -9.83 13.34
N ASP A 55 -4.81 -11.08 13.62
CA ASP A 55 -6.03 -11.43 14.36
C ASP A 55 -6.10 -10.76 15.73
N GLY A 56 -7.26 -10.23 16.08
CA GLY A 56 -7.50 -9.54 17.35
C GLY A 56 -6.91 -8.13 17.44
N ILE A 57 -6.24 -7.64 16.40
CA ILE A 57 -5.79 -6.24 16.30
C ILE A 57 -6.83 -5.42 15.56
N ALA A 58 -7.21 -4.27 16.12
CA ALA A 58 -8.17 -3.37 15.48
C ALA A 58 -7.50 -2.61 14.32
N VAL A 59 -8.18 -2.49 13.18
CA VAL A 59 -7.71 -1.75 12.00
C VAL A 59 -7.25 -0.33 12.37
N SER A 60 -7.99 0.39 13.21
CA SER A 60 -7.67 1.76 13.64
C SER A 60 -6.41 1.88 14.52
N SER A 61 -5.85 0.77 14.99
CA SER A 61 -4.57 0.75 15.71
C SER A 61 -3.36 0.63 14.79
N VAL A 62 -3.58 0.23 13.54
CA VAL A 62 -2.55 0.02 12.51
C VAL A 62 -2.65 1.06 11.42
N PHE A 63 -3.86 1.38 10.97
CA PHE A 63 -4.12 2.33 9.90
C PHE A 63 -4.66 3.63 10.47
N SER A 64 -4.15 4.74 9.94
CA SER A 64 -4.69 6.07 10.16
C SER A 64 -4.47 6.94 8.93
N VAL A 65 -5.02 8.14 8.95
CA VAL A 65 -4.78 9.16 7.94
C VAL A 65 -4.19 10.38 8.62
N VAL A 66 -3.07 10.87 8.11
CA VAL A 66 -2.41 12.10 8.59
C VAL A 66 -2.02 12.90 7.35
N ASP A 67 -2.38 14.19 7.33
CA ASP A 67 -2.13 15.09 6.21
C ASP A 67 -2.59 14.49 4.86
N ASN A 68 -3.81 13.92 4.85
CA ASN A 68 -4.46 13.25 3.71
C ASN A 68 -3.74 12.01 3.16
N ALA A 69 -2.77 11.47 3.88
CA ALA A 69 -2.02 10.30 3.46
C ALA A 69 -2.25 9.10 4.38
N LEU A 70 -2.28 7.90 3.78
CA LEU A 70 -2.39 6.65 4.52
C LEU A 70 -1.13 6.42 5.35
N VAL A 71 -1.33 6.25 6.66
CA VAL A 71 -0.31 5.87 7.63
C VAL A 71 -0.50 4.42 8.03
N ILE A 72 0.55 3.62 7.92
CA ILE A 72 0.55 2.21 8.33
C ILE A 72 1.58 1.99 9.44
N ASN A 73 1.11 1.58 10.62
CA ASN A 73 1.91 1.28 11.82
C ASN A 73 1.74 -0.18 12.23
N THR A 74 2.70 -1.01 11.84
CA THR A 74 2.73 -2.45 12.12
C THR A 74 3.43 -2.83 13.43
N THR A 75 3.71 -1.89 14.33
CA THR A 75 4.48 -2.16 15.57
C THR A 75 3.83 -3.24 16.44
N SER A 76 2.49 -3.28 16.49
CA SER A 76 1.72 -4.23 17.28
C SER A 76 1.25 -5.46 16.48
N SER A 77 1.00 -5.31 15.18
CA SER A 77 0.46 -6.38 14.33
C SER A 77 1.54 -7.21 13.63
N GLY A 78 2.76 -6.70 13.50
CA GLY A 78 3.84 -7.27 12.70
C GLY A 78 3.65 -7.09 11.18
N TRP A 79 2.39 -7.14 10.71
CA TRP A 79 2.04 -6.95 9.30
C TRP A 79 0.75 -6.14 9.13
N ALA A 80 0.57 -5.62 7.93
CA ALA A 80 -0.63 -4.95 7.47
C ALA A 80 -0.77 -5.08 5.96
N GLN A 81 -2.02 -5.19 5.48
CA GLN A 81 -2.33 -5.16 4.06
C GLN A 81 -3.50 -4.22 3.79
N ALA A 82 -3.38 -3.35 2.79
CA ALA A 82 -4.47 -2.58 2.21
C ALA A 82 -4.69 -3.02 0.76
N LYS A 83 -5.92 -3.34 0.37
CA LYS A 83 -6.30 -3.74 -0.99
C LYS A 83 -7.42 -2.87 -1.57
N GLN A 84 -7.34 -2.53 -2.85
CA GLN A 84 -8.42 -1.91 -3.60
C GLN A 84 -8.60 -2.63 -4.95
N GLU A 85 -9.84 -3.00 -5.28
CA GLU A 85 -10.20 -3.46 -6.62
C GLU A 85 -10.26 -2.26 -7.57
N VAL A 86 -9.52 -2.33 -8.67
CA VAL A 86 -9.46 -1.30 -9.72
C VAL A 86 -9.92 -1.90 -11.04
N LYS A 87 -10.57 -1.06 -11.87
CA LYS A 87 -11.00 -1.49 -13.21
C LYS A 87 -10.00 -0.96 -14.23
N LEU A 88 -9.30 -1.89 -14.87
CA LEU A 88 -8.32 -1.62 -15.91
C LEU A 88 -8.72 -2.33 -17.21
N SER A 89 -8.33 -1.75 -18.34
CA SER A 89 -8.49 -2.37 -19.65
C SER A 89 -7.58 -3.59 -19.76
N SER A 90 -8.06 -4.64 -20.42
CA SER A 90 -7.24 -5.84 -20.72
C SER A 90 -6.10 -5.51 -21.71
N ASN A 91 -5.04 -6.32 -21.70
CA ASN A 91 -3.89 -6.23 -22.63
C ASN A 91 -3.22 -4.85 -22.71
N SER A 92 -3.27 -4.07 -21.63
CA SER A 92 -2.86 -2.65 -21.60
C SER A 92 -1.71 -2.43 -20.62
N TYR A 93 -0.88 -1.41 -20.87
CA TYR A 93 0.25 -1.07 -20.00
C TYR A 93 -0.11 0.04 -19.03
N TYR A 94 0.33 -0.12 -17.78
CA TYR A 94 0.07 0.81 -16.70
C TYR A 94 1.33 1.11 -15.89
N LEU A 95 1.37 2.32 -15.35
CA LEU A 95 2.36 2.75 -14.36
C LEU A 95 1.63 3.16 -13.08
N VAL A 96 2.06 2.56 -11.97
CA VAL A 96 1.74 3.01 -10.62
C VAL A 96 2.96 3.74 -10.07
N GLU A 97 2.85 5.05 -9.89
CA GLU A 97 3.80 5.85 -9.13
C GLU A 97 3.31 6.00 -7.70
N TYR A 98 4.21 6.01 -6.72
CA TYR A 98 3.83 6.33 -5.37
C TYR A 98 4.95 7.00 -4.61
N ASN A 99 4.59 7.91 -3.70
CA ASN A 99 5.53 8.47 -2.76
C ASN A 99 5.39 7.76 -1.43
N PHE A 100 6.53 7.40 -0.82
CA PHE A 100 6.55 6.88 0.53
C PHE A 100 7.65 7.49 1.39
N THR A 101 7.38 7.56 2.68
CA THR A 101 8.41 7.63 3.74
C THR A 101 8.32 6.35 4.56
N ALA A 102 9.41 5.95 5.20
CA ALA A 102 9.42 4.84 6.15
C ALA A 102 10.48 5.12 7.22
N THR A 103 10.12 4.96 8.49
CA THR A 103 11.03 5.14 9.63
C THR A 103 11.59 3.83 10.17
N SER A 104 10.83 2.74 10.04
CA SER A 104 11.25 1.37 10.30
C SER A 104 10.46 0.40 9.40
N PHE A 105 10.86 -0.87 9.39
CA PHE A 105 10.01 -1.96 8.97
C PHE A 105 9.97 -2.98 10.12
N SER A 106 8.81 -3.56 10.37
CA SER A 106 8.65 -4.59 11.40
C SER A 106 8.85 -5.98 10.80
N SER A 107 9.54 -6.84 11.55
CA SER A 107 9.62 -8.24 11.20
C SER A 107 8.40 -9.03 11.64
N TYR A 108 7.95 -9.90 10.74
CA TYR A 108 6.94 -10.89 11.04
C TYR A 108 7.43 -12.27 10.54
N GLY A 109 7.26 -13.27 11.40
CA GLY A 109 7.73 -14.65 11.18
C GLY A 109 9.22 -14.85 10.86
N ASP A 110 9.56 -16.09 10.48
CA ASP A 110 10.92 -16.52 10.09
C ASP A 110 11.18 -16.36 8.57
N LYS A 111 10.29 -15.66 7.85
CA LYS A 111 10.34 -15.55 6.37
C LYS A 111 11.21 -14.42 5.84
N GLY A 112 11.88 -13.70 6.73
CA GLY A 112 13.20 -13.15 6.47
C GLY A 112 13.27 -11.82 5.75
N TYR A 113 12.18 -11.12 5.41
CA TYR A 113 12.31 -9.77 4.84
C TYR A 113 11.16 -8.84 5.21
N ASP A 114 11.49 -7.77 5.93
CA ASP A 114 10.58 -6.70 6.31
C ASP A 114 10.62 -5.61 5.23
N GLY A 115 9.48 -5.02 4.89
CA GLY A 115 9.45 -3.98 3.87
C GLY A 115 8.06 -3.46 3.54
N LEU A 116 8.04 -2.52 2.60
CA LEU A 116 6.85 -2.05 1.89
C LEU A 116 6.80 -2.73 0.52
N TYR A 117 5.70 -3.43 0.24
CA TYR A 117 5.47 -4.17 -0.99
C TYR A 117 4.23 -3.62 -1.69
N ILE A 118 4.38 -3.20 -2.93
CA ILE A 118 3.27 -2.78 -3.79
C ILE A 118 3.11 -3.83 -4.88
N SER A 119 1.92 -4.40 -5.03
CA SER A 119 1.66 -5.46 -6.00
C SER A 119 0.33 -5.27 -6.73
N ILE A 120 0.28 -5.79 -7.96
CA ILE A 120 -0.95 -5.92 -8.74
C ILE A 120 -1.35 -7.40 -8.77
N LEU A 121 -2.56 -7.69 -8.33
CA LEU A 121 -3.15 -9.01 -8.33
C LEU A 121 -4.23 -9.05 -9.41
N GLU A 122 -3.99 -9.81 -10.46
CA GLU A 122 -4.98 -10.07 -11.50
C GLU A 122 -5.93 -11.23 -11.16
N ASP A 123 -5.66 -11.95 -10.07
CA ASP A 123 -6.46 -13.05 -9.52
C ASP A 123 -6.33 -13.08 -7.98
N ASP A 124 -7.33 -13.64 -7.28
CA ASP A 124 -7.51 -13.57 -5.82
C ASP A 124 -6.43 -14.33 -5.02
N ASP A 125 -5.75 -15.30 -5.66
CA ASP A 125 -4.67 -16.07 -5.04
C ASP A 125 -3.32 -15.34 -5.17
N PHE A 126 -3.07 -14.52 -4.15
CA PHE A 126 -1.77 -14.03 -3.67
C PHE A 126 -0.54 -14.61 -4.40
N ASN A 127 -0.13 -13.99 -5.50
CA ASN A 127 1.17 -14.24 -6.08
C ASN A 127 1.98 -12.95 -6.05
N THR A 128 3.02 -12.96 -5.23
CA THR A 128 4.17 -12.04 -5.28
C THR A 128 5.01 -12.24 -6.55
N GLY A 129 4.36 -12.57 -7.68
CA GLY A 129 4.98 -12.96 -8.94
C GLY A 129 4.85 -11.84 -9.97
N ASP A 130 6.00 -11.39 -10.45
CA ASP A 130 6.28 -10.46 -11.55
C ASP A 130 5.72 -9.03 -11.46
N ASN A 131 4.50 -8.80 -10.97
CA ASN A 131 3.89 -7.46 -10.88
C ASN A 131 3.98 -6.87 -9.46
N SER A 132 5.17 -6.88 -8.87
CA SER A 132 5.39 -6.28 -7.54
C SER A 132 6.71 -5.52 -7.43
N VAL A 133 6.72 -4.50 -6.58
CA VAL A 133 7.92 -3.76 -6.19
C VAL A 133 8.09 -3.84 -4.69
N GLN A 134 9.34 -4.03 -4.26
CA GLN A 134 9.70 -4.20 -2.85
C GLN A 134 10.65 -3.07 -2.43
N ASN A 135 10.25 -2.33 -1.41
CA ASN A 135 11.06 -1.28 -0.78
C ASN A 135 11.48 -1.78 0.60
N ARG A 136 12.75 -2.18 0.71
CA ARG A 136 13.32 -2.78 1.93
C ARG A 136 14.21 -1.82 2.73
N SER A 137 14.53 -0.66 2.16
CA SER A 137 15.33 0.37 2.81
C SER A 137 14.45 1.42 3.46
N ILE A 138 14.84 1.85 4.65
CA ILE A 138 14.22 2.98 5.35
C ILE A 138 14.33 4.23 4.48
N ALA A 139 13.20 4.90 4.28
CA ALA A 139 13.07 6.11 3.49
C ALA A 139 12.73 7.28 4.41
N ALA A 140 13.74 7.80 5.11
CA ALA A 140 13.56 8.92 6.05
C ALA A 140 13.05 10.20 5.37
N ASN A 141 13.28 10.32 4.05
CA ASN A 141 12.75 11.37 3.19
C ASN A 141 11.78 10.78 2.17
N LYS A 142 10.89 11.64 1.65
CA LYS A 142 9.92 11.28 0.60
C LYS A 142 10.65 10.65 -0.59
N THR A 143 10.30 9.40 -0.89
CA THR A 143 10.92 8.59 -1.94
C THR A 143 9.85 8.19 -2.96
N LEU A 144 10.19 8.31 -4.25
CA LEU A 144 9.32 7.93 -5.35
C LEU A 144 9.56 6.46 -5.73
N GLY A 145 8.53 5.62 -5.58
CA GLY A 145 8.46 4.27 -6.11
C GLY A 145 7.66 4.22 -7.40
N ARG A 146 7.98 3.24 -8.25
CA ARG A 146 7.32 3.00 -9.54
C ARG A 146 7.15 1.53 -9.79
N LEU A 147 5.95 1.11 -10.22
CA LEU A 147 5.64 -0.23 -10.68
C LEU A 147 5.02 -0.15 -12.07
N TYR A 148 5.70 -0.75 -13.05
CA TYR A 148 5.17 -0.94 -14.40
C TYR A 148 4.60 -2.33 -14.51
N PHE A 149 3.40 -2.46 -15.07
CA PHE A 149 2.81 -3.76 -15.33
C PHE A 149 1.97 -3.71 -16.60
N LYS A 150 1.70 -4.89 -17.15
CA LYS A 150 0.80 -5.08 -18.27
C LYS A 150 -0.36 -5.94 -17.81
N THR A 151 -1.58 -5.48 -18.05
CA THR A 151 -2.74 -6.31 -17.79
C THR A 151 -2.84 -7.44 -18.80
N SER A 152 -3.33 -8.59 -18.36
CA SER A 152 -3.65 -9.72 -19.23
C SER A 152 -5.14 -9.67 -19.65
N SER A 153 -5.82 -10.80 -19.66
CA SER A 153 -7.27 -10.92 -19.89
C SER A 153 -8.07 -10.95 -18.57
N ALA A 154 -7.45 -10.55 -17.46
CA ALA A 154 -8.05 -10.61 -16.14
C ALA A 154 -9.36 -9.80 -16.07
N ALA A 155 -10.37 -10.37 -15.39
CA ALA A 155 -11.68 -9.74 -15.20
C ALA A 155 -11.70 -8.77 -14.01
N LYS A 156 -10.74 -8.93 -13.09
CA LYS A 156 -10.54 -8.09 -11.92
C LYS A 156 -9.07 -7.78 -11.76
N THR A 157 -8.76 -6.62 -11.21
CA THR A 157 -7.39 -6.25 -10.87
C THR A 157 -7.41 -5.59 -9.51
N THR A 158 -6.55 -6.03 -8.60
CA THR A 158 -6.44 -5.49 -7.25
C THR A 158 -5.07 -4.90 -7.04
N ILE A 159 -5.01 -3.69 -6.50
CA ILE A 159 -3.77 -3.10 -6.02
C ILE A 159 -3.64 -3.40 -4.54
N ALA A 160 -2.52 -3.95 -4.13
CA ALA A 160 -2.24 -4.28 -2.74
C ALA A 160 -0.98 -3.56 -2.24
N ILE A 161 -1.09 -2.99 -1.05
CA ILE A 161 -0.01 -2.41 -0.27
C ILE A 161 0.20 -3.31 0.93
N ASN A 162 1.37 -3.93 1.06
CA ASN A 162 1.71 -4.76 2.20
C ASN A 162 2.88 -4.14 2.95
N VAL A 163 2.77 -4.09 4.27
CA VAL A 163 3.84 -3.64 5.16
C VAL A 163 4.07 -4.73 6.20
N GLY A 164 5.32 -5.12 6.40
CA GLY A 164 5.65 -6.34 7.14
C GLY A 164 5.54 -7.59 6.26
N ASN A 165 5.99 -8.74 6.76
CA ASN A 165 6.02 -10.01 6.01
C ASN A 165 5.49 -11.14 6.86
#